data_AF-A0A1T3NPM9-F1
#
_entry.id   AF-A0A1T3NPM9-F1
#
_cell.length_a   1.000
_cell.length_b   1.000
_cell.length_c   1.000
_cell.angle_alpha   90.00
_cell.angle_beta   90.00
_cell.angle_gamma   90.00
#
_symmetry.space_group_name_H-M   'P 1'
#
loop_
_entity.id
_entity.type
_entity.pdbx_description
1 polymer ?
#
loop_
_entity_poly.entity_id
_entity_poly.type
_entity_poly.pdbx_seq_one_letter_code
_entity_poly.pdbx_strand_id
1 'polypeptide(L)'
;MTAPADDDGPEWPVEVAPTALLRAAAWPVETLDTFAAPGLTVRAAGIVSRVAALAARRPTLLARLHAAVPHVADPAARHRLLAVRRAVGRGDAPWGALPVIGDPELTGLLAADAADRTELARSRAAFEAEYAAELARQRHALWRLTHEPRFARALVLAHREVARHWAGAPESAPADKRRRRTEDTVLRYLLRAAGRPTPAGAWAGWHRCG
;
A
#
# COMPACT_ATOMS: atom_id res chain seq x y z
N MET A 1 -18.71 -24.23 24.77
CA MET A 1 -17.72 -23.45 24.01
C MET A 1 -17.69 -22.08 24.63
N THR A 2 -16.84 -21.93 25.63
CA THR A 2 -16.82 -20.81 26.60
C THR A 2 -15.96 -19.70 26.02
N ALA A 3 -16.48 -18.47 26.00
CA ALA A 3 -15.75 -17.29 25.53
C ALA A 3 -14.49 -17.07 26.39
N PRO A 4 -13.36 -16.65 25.81
CA PRO A 4 -12.17 -16.31 26.58
C PRO A 4 -12.44 -15.05 27.42
N ALA A 5 -11.93 -15.09 28.65
CA ALA A 5 -12.05 -14.07 29.68
C ALA A 5 -11.41 -12.74 29.24
N ASP A 6 -12.02 -11.66 29.72
CA ASP A 6 -11.59 -10.27 29.60
C ASP A 6 -10.09 -10.13 29.93
N ASP A 7 -9.33 -9.64 28.96
CA ASP A 7 -7.94 -9.22 29.10
C ASP A 7 -7.94 -7.85 29.81
N ASP A 8 -7.89 -7.88 31.14
CA ASP A 8 -7.70 -6.70 32.00
C ASP A 8 -6.30 -6.12 31.73
N GLY A 9 -6.20 -5.34 30.65
CA GLY A 9 -5.03 -4.53 30.36
C GLY A 9 -4.68 -3.65 31.56
N PRO A 10 -3.42 -3.17 31.66
CA PRO A 10 -2.94 -2.47 32.85
C PRO A 10 -3.88 -1.30 33.17
N GLU A 11 -4.55 -1.39 34.33
CA GLU A 11 -5.31 -0.30 34.92
C GLU A 11 -4.32 0.81 35.25
N TRP A 12 -4.16 1.75 34.31
CA TRP A 12 -3.51 3.01 34.63
C TRP A 12 -4.47 3.74 35.58
N PRO A 13 -4.12 3.98 36.85
CA PRO A 13 -4.95 4.78 37.73
C PRO A 13 -4.90 6.22 37.21
N VAL A 14 -5.81 6.54 36.29
CA VAL A 14 -6.02 7.89 35.83
C VAL A 14 -6.78 8.59 36.95
N GLU A 15 -6.06 9.26 37.85
CA GLU A 15 -6.65 10.13 38.86
C GLU A 15 -7.20 11.37 38.15
N VAL A 16 -8.47 11.30 37.76
CA VAL A 16 -9.18 12.40 37.13
C VAL A 16 -9.48 13.44 38.23
N ALA A 17 -9.07 14.69 38.01
CA ALA A 17 -9.39 15.80 38.91
C ALA A 17 -10.90 15.81 39.25
N PRO A 18 -11.31 16.29 40.45
CA PRO A 18 -12.71 16.27 40.91
C PRO A 18 -13.68 17.03 39.99
N THR A 19 -13.19 17.72 38.97
CA THR A 19 -13.98 18.18 37.84
C THR A 19 -13.12 18.08 36.58
N ALA A 20 -13.54 17.25 35.62
CA ALA A 20 -12.83 17.11 34.35
C ALA A 20 -13.76 17.29 33.15
N LEU A 21 -13.18 17.83 32.07
CA LEU A 21 -13.82 17.95 30.76
C LEU A 21 -13.09 17.05 29.77
N LEU A 22 -13.76 15.98 29.35
CA LEU A 22 -13.26 15.10 28.30
C LEU A 22 -13.65 15.67 26.94
N ARG A 23 -12.66 15.76 26.04
CA ARG A 23 -12.88 15.99 24.61
C ARG A 23 -12.60 14.71 23.86
N ALA A 24 -13.61 14.21 23.17
CA ALA A 24 -13.50 13.02 22.35
C ALA A 24 -13.77 13.35 20.89
N ALA A 25 -13.07 12.65 20.00
CA ALA A 25 -13.42 12.60 18.59
C ALA A 25 -14.86 12.06 18.45
N ALA A 26 -15.60 12.56 17.46
CA ALA A 26 -17.01 12.18 17.34
C ALA A 26 -17.21 10.74 16.82
N TRP A 27 -16.18 10.12 16.26
CA TRP A 27 -16.16 8.73 15.81
C TRP A 27 -15.07 7.93 16.54
N PRO A 28 -15.30 6.64 16.82
CA PRO A 28 -14.28 5.74 17.35
C PRO A 28 -13.10 5.60 16.36
N VAL A 29 -11.89 5.44 16.88
CA VAL A 29 -10.68 5.29 16.05
C VAL A 29 -10.72 4.00 15.22
N GLU A 30 -11.40 2.98 15.74
CA GLU A 30 -11.65 1.66 15.13
C GLU A 30 -12.44 1.78 13.82
N THR A 31 -13.14 2.91 13.59
CA THR A 31 -13.74 3.24 12.29
C THR A 31 -12.71 3.20 11.16
N LEU A 32 -11.43 3.46 11.48
CA LEU A 32 -10.34 3.48 10.52
C LEU A 32 -9.77 2.09 10.21
N ASP A 33 -10.07 1.06 11.01
CA ASP A 33 -9.52 -0.29 10.84
C ASP A 33 -9.94 -0.91 9.50
N THR A 34 -11.11 -0.53 8.99
CA THR A 34 -11.58 -1.00 7.67
C THR A 34 -10.69 -0.52 6.51
N PHE A 35 -9.83 0.48 6.72
CA PHE A 35 -8.87 1.00 5.74
C PHE A 35 -7.46 0.43 5.93
N ALA A 36 -7.24 -0.39 6.95
CA ALA A 36 -6.00 -1.12 7.11
C ALA A 36 -5.89 -2.21 6.02
N ALA A 37 -4.69 -2.35 5.46
CA ALA A 37 -4.34 -3.37 4.48
C ALA A 37 -2.97 -3.99 4.79
N PRO A 38 -2.79 -4.62 5.97
CA PRO A 38 -1.48 -5.12 6.42
C PRO A 38 -0.86 -6.13 5.44
N GLY A 39 -1.69 -6.94 4.76
CA GLY A 39 -1.24 -7.86 3.72
C GLY A 39 -0.55 -7.15 2.55
N LEU A 40 -1.08 -6.01 2.10
CA LEU A 40 -0.44 -5.20 1.06
C LEU A 40 0.89 -4.61 1.53
N THR A 41 0.98 -4.17 2.79
CA THR A 41 2.22 -3.66 3.36
C THR A 41 3.32 -4.73 3.35
N VAL A 42 3.01 -5.94 3.79
CA VAL A 42 3.96 -7.07 3.78
C VAL A 42 4.42 -7.39 2.35
N ARG A 43 3.50 -7.43 1.38
CA ARG A 43 3.86 -7.69 -0.03
C ARG A 43 4.70 -6.58 -0.64
N ALA A 44 4.36 -5.32 -0.38
CA ALA A 44 5.13 -4.17 -0.85
C ALA A 44 6.57 -4.21 -0.31
N ALA A 45 6.72 -4.50 0.99
CA ALA A 45 8.04 -4.67 1.61
C ALA A 45 8.83 -5.83 0.97
N GLY A 46 8.17 -6.95 0.65
CA GLY A 46 8.77 -8.07 -0.08
C GLY A 46 9.27 -7.67 -1.48
N ILE A 47 8.48 -6.90 -2.24
CA ILE A 47 8.88 -6.38 -3.55
C ILE A 47 10.10 -5.45 -3.41
N VAL A 48 10.07 -4.51 -2.48
CA VAL A 48 11.19 -3.59 -2.22
C VAL A 48 12.46 -4.36 -1.87
N SER A 49 12.36 -5.37 -1.01
CA SER A 49 13.49 -6.22 -0.60
C SER A 49 14.08 -6.98 -1.78
N ARG A 50 13.25 -7.53 -2.68
CA ARG A 50 13.71 -8.22 -3.89
C ARG A 50 14.40 -7.28 -4.88
N VAL A 51 13.88 -6.07 -5.06
CA VAL A 51 14.51 -5.03 -5.87
C VAL A 51 15.89 -4.67 -5.31
N ALA A 52 15.99 -4.49 -3.99
CA ALA A 52 17.26 -4.21 -3.33
C ALA A 52 18.26 -5.37 -3.50
N ALA A 53 17.83 -6.62 -3.37
CA ALA A 53 18.67 -7.79 -3.58
C ALA A 53 19.21 -7.87 -5.02
N LEU A 54 18.37 -7.64 -6.04
CA LEU A 54 18.79 -7.57 -7.44
C LEU A 54 19.78 -6.42 -7.68
N ALA A 55 19.55 -5.26 -7.08
CA ALA A 55 20.45 -4.12 -7.19
C ALA A 55 21.82 -4.41 -6.55
N ALA A 56 21.85 -5.07 -5.38
CA ALA A 56 23.07 -5.43 -4.68
C ALA A 56 23.95 -6.42 -5.47
N ARG A 57 23.36 -7.36 -6.20
CA ARG A 57 24.10 -8.34 -7.03
C ARG A 57 24.59 -7.78 -8.37
N ARG A 58 24.01 -6.66 -8.83
CA ARG A 58 24.27 -6.09 -10.16
C ARG A 58 25.76 -5.86 -10.46
N PRO A 59 26.59 -5.26 -9.57
CA PRO A 59 27.99 -4.99 -9.89
C PRO A 59 28.79 -6.27 -10.17
N THR A 60 28.62 -7.27 -9.31
CA THR A 60 29.29 -8.58 -9.45
C THR A 60 28.87 -9.28 -10.74
N LEU A 61 27.58 -9.28 -11.06
CA LEU A 61 27.07 -9.90 -12.28
C LEU A 61 27.59 -9.19 -13.54
N LEU A 62 27.62 -7.85 -13.54
CA LEU A 62 28.17 -7.07 -14.65
C LEU A 62 29.67 -7.31 -14.84
N ALA A 63 30.44 -7.44 -13.76
CA ALA A 63 31.87 -7.74 -13.84
C ALA A 63 32.11 -9.13 -14.45
N ARG A 64 31.39 -10.15 -13.99
CA ARG A 64 31.48 -11.52 -14.55
C ARG A 64 31.06 -11.57 -16.02
N LEU A 65 29.96 -10.91 -16.37
CA LEU A 65 29.52 -10.78 -17.76
C LEU A 65 30.55 -10.05 -18.63
N HIS A 66 31.19 -9.01 -18.10
CA HIS A 66 32.22 -8.29 -18.84
C HIS A 66 33.43 -9.17 -19.13
N ALA A 67 33.88 -9.96 -18.15
CA ALA A 67 35.00 -10.89 -18.30
C ALA A 67 34.69 -12.03 -19.27
N ALA A 68 33.45 -12.54 -19.29
CA ALA A 68 33.08 -13.67 -20.14
C ALA A 68 32.91 -13.31 -21.63
N VAL A 69 32.41 -12.10 -21.95
CA VAL A 69 32.05 -11.70 -23.34
C VAL A 69 33.17 -11.88 -24.37
N PRO A 70 34.46 -11.54 -24.09
CA PRO A 70 35.56 -11.74 -25.04
C PRO A 70 35.85 -13.21 -25.37
N HIS A 71 35.49 -14.15 -24.50
CA HIS A 71 35.80 -15.58 -24.65
C HIS A 71 34.69 -16.37 -25.37
N VAL A 72 33.59 -15.72 -25.76
CA VAL A 72 32.50 -16.38 -26.49
C VAL A 72 32.81 -16.39 -27.99
N ALA A 73 33.12 -17.58 -28.52
CA ALA A 73 33.45 -17.77 -29.93
C ALA A 73 32.24 -17.59 -30.86
N ASP A 74 31.07 -18.09 -30.48
CA ASP A 74 29.83 -17.97 -31.28
C ASP A 74 29.30 -16.52 -31.28
N PRO A 75 29.24 -15.85 -32.46
CA PRO A 75 28.70 -14.50 -32.57
C PRO A 75 27.26 -14.36 -32.05
N ALA A 76 26.41 -15.37 -32.24
CA ALA A 76 25.02 -15.33 -31.79
C ALA A 76 24.92 -15.42 -30.26
N ALA A 77 25.67 -16.33 -29.63
CA ALA A 77 25.79 -16.41 -28.18
C ALA A 77 26.38 -15.11 -27.60
N ARG A 78 27.40 -14.53 -28.22
CA ARG A 78 27.99 -13.26 -27.79
C ARG A 78 26.97 -12.11 -27.83
N HIS A 79 26.18 -12.01 -28.91
CA HIS A 79 25.13 -11.00 -29.02
C HIS A 79 24.06 -11.16 -27.92
N ARG A 80 23.61 -12.38 -27.65
CA ARG A 80 22.68 -12.68 -26.54
C ARG A 80 23.29 -12.29 -25.18
N LEU A 81 24.56 -12.61 -24.93
CA LEU A 81 25.24 -12.28 -23.68
C LEU A 81 25.37 -10.76 -23.48
N LEU A 82 25.64 -10.01 -24.56
CA LEU A 82 25.62 -8.55 -24.54
C LEU A 82 24.22 -7.99 -24.27
N ALA A 83 23.17 -8.59 -24.82
CA ALA A 83 21.79 -8.21 -24.53
C ALA A 83 21.45 -8.41 -23.04
N VAL A 84 21.86 -9.55 -22.45
CA VAL A 84 21.73 -9.82 -21.01
C VAL A 84 22.50 -8.79 -20.19
N ARG A 85 23.77 -8.50 -20.52
CA ARG A 85 24.56 -7.45 -19.84
C ARG A 85 23.86 -6.09 -19.86
N ARG A 86 23.32 -5.68 -21.02
CA ARG A 86 22.56 -4.43 -21.13
C ARG A 86 21.29 -4.47 -20.28
N ALA A 87 20.59 -5.61 -20.24
CA ALA A 87 19.39 -5.78 -19.41
C ALA A 87 19.71 -5.69 -17.91
N VAL A 88 20.78 -6.36 -17.44
CA VAL A 88 21.29 -6.25 -16.07
C VAL A 88 21.60 -4.79 -15.71
N GLY A 89 22.24 -4.06 -16.63
CA GLY A 89 22.59 -2.65 -16.42
C GLY A 89 21.38 -1.71 -16.38
N ARG A 90 20.32 -2.01 -17.14
CA ARG A 90 19.12 -1.15 -17.23
C ARG A 90 18.18 -1.25 -16.02
N GLY A 91 18.20 -2.34 -15.26
CA GLY A 91 17.31 -2.45 -14.10
C GLY A 91 16.98 -3.89 -13.71
N ASP A 92 15.71 -4.14 -13.39
CA ASP A 92 15.16 -5.37 -12.83
C ASP A 92 14.18 -6.09 -13.76
N ALA A 93 14.00 -5.60 -14.99
CA ALA A 93 13.18 -6.25 -15.99
C ALA A 93 13.68 -7.67 -16.29
N PRO A 94 12.77 -8.63 -16.54
CA PRO A 94 13.14 -9.95 -17.02
C PRO A 94 13.76 -9.86 -18.42
N TRP A 95 14.63 -10.82 -18.74
CA TRP A 95 15.18 -11.00 -20.09
C TRP A 95 14.79 -12.38 -20.64
N GLY A 96 14.93 -12.55 -21.96
CA GLY A 96 14.58 -13.78 -22.66
C GLY A 96 15.57 -14.93 -22.43
N ALA A 97 15.59 -15.89 -23.37
CA ALA A 97 16.42 -17.09 -23.24
C ALA A 97 17.92 -16.77 -23.05
N LEU A 98 18.54 -17.48 -22.12
CA LEU A 98 19.98 -17.40 -21.88
C LEU A 98 20.76 -18.07 -23.02
N PRO A 99 21.91 -17.50 -23.45
CA PRO A 99 22.81 -18.22 -24.33
C PRO A 99 23.42 -19.41 -23.60
N VAL A 100 23.75 -20.47 -24.36
CA VAL A 100 24.65 -21.52 -23.86
C VAL A 100 26.04 -20.92 -23.76
N ILE A 101 26.61 -20.90 -22.56
CA ILE A 101 27.97 -20.45 -22.29
C ILE A 101 28.74 -21.67 -21.78
N GLY A 102 30.01 -21.82 -22.17
CA GLY A 102 30.87 -22.91 -21.67
C GLY A 102 31.26 -22.78 -20.19
N ASP A 103 30.78 -21.75 -19.49
CA ASP A 103 30.98 -21.53 -18.06
C ASP A 103 29.70 -21.95 -17.29
N PRO A 104 29.71 -23.10 -16.59
CA PRO A 104 28.55 -23.59 -15.84
C PRO A 104 28.22 -22.72 -14.63
N GLU A 105 29.21 -22.07 -14.00
CA GLU A 105 28.98 -21.22 -12.83
C GLU A 105 28.26 -19.93 -13.26
N LEU A 106 28.74 -19.27 -14.31
CA LEU A 106 28.07 -18.09 -14.87
C LEU A 106 26.67 -18.45 -15.40
N THR A 107 26.52 -19.61 -16.05
CA THR A 107 25.21 -20.09 -16.50
C THR A 107 24.23 -20.24 -15.33
N GLY A 108 24.66 -20.86 -14.22
CA GLY A 108 23.87 -21.00 -13.01
C GLY A 108 23.46 -19.66 -12.39
N LEU A 109 24.40 -18.71 -12.30
CA LEU A 109 24.13 -17.36 -11.79
C LEU A 109 23.13 -16.60 -12.66
N LEU A 110 23.26 -16.68 -13.98
CA LEU A 110 22.35 -16.02 -14.91
C LEU A 110 20.95 -16.64 -14.86
N ALA A 111 20.84 -17.96 -14.72
CA ALA A 111 19.57 -18.66 -14.56
C ALA A 111 18.88 -18.24 -13.26
N ALA A 112 19.60 -18.18 -12.14
CA ALA A 112 19.07 -17.71 -10.87
C ALA A 112 18.59 -16.25 -10.94
N ASP A 113 19.39 -15.34 -11.52
CA ASP A 113 18.99 -13.93 -11.63
C ASP A 113 17.80 -13.73 -12.57
N ALA A 114 17.72 -14.50 -13.66
CA ALA A 114 16.57 -14.49 -14.56
C ALA A 114 15.28 -14.98 -13.87
N ALA A 115 15.38 -16.04 -13.06
CA ALA A 115 14.28 -16.54 -12.26
C ALA A 115 13.79 -15.51 -11.25
N ASP A 116 14.71 -14.86 -10.52
CA ASP A 116 14.38 -13.80 -9.55
C ASP A 116 13.66 -12.61 -10.20
N ARG A 117 14.11 -12.18 -11.39
CA ARG A 117 13.46 -11.09 -12.15
C ARG A 117 12.07 -11.44 -12.63
N THR A 118 11.89 -12.68 -13.07
CA THR A 118 10.58 -13.21 -13.50
C THR A 118 9.62 -13.26 -12.32
N GLU A 119 10.09 -13.74 -11.17
CA GLU A 119 9.33 -13.79 -9.94
C GLU A 119 9.01 -12.38 -9.39
N LEU A 120 9.92 -11.41 -9.51
CA LEU A 120 9.65 -10.01 -9.19
C LEU A 120 8.57 -9.41 -10.11
N ALA A 121 8.64 -9.65 -11.42
CA ALA A 121 7.62 -9.18 -12.37
C ALA A 121 6.25 -9.77 -12.05
N ARG A 122 6.17 -11.08 -11.75
CA ARG A 122 4.95 -11.75 -11.30
C ARG A 122 4.41 -11.16 -10.01
N SER A 123 5.27 -10.90 -9.04
CA SER A 123 4.89 -10.31 -7.75
C SER A 123 4.34 -8.90 -7.89
N ARG A 124 4.91 -8.08 -8.79
CA ARG A 124 4.39 -6.75 -9.11
C ARG A 124 3.00 -6.82 -9.73
N ALA A 125 2.80 -7.69 -10.72
CA ALA A 125 1.49 -7.87 -11.35
C ALA A 125 0.43 -8.35 -10.33
N ALA A 126 0.79 -9.31 -9.46
CA ALA A 126 -0.10 -9.77 -8.40
C ALA A 126 -0.42 -8.65 -7.40
N PHE A 127 0.58 -7.89 -6.98
CA PHE A 127 0.41 -6.75 -6.08
C PHE A 127 -0.50 -5.67 -6.68
N GLU A 128 -0.37 -5.34 -7.96
CA GLU A 128 -1.23 -4.37 -8.65
C GLU A 128 -2.70 -4.82 -8.65
N ALA A 129 -2.97 -6.10 -8.93
CA ALA A 129 -4.31 -6.66 -8.90
C ALA A 129 -4.92 -6.64 -7.48
N GLU A 130 -4.15 -7.06 -6.48
CA GLU A 130 -4.57 -7.03 -5.07
C GLU A 130 -4.81 -5.59 -4.58
N TYR A 131 -3.92 -4.66 -4.92
CA TYR A 131 -4.07 -3.24 -4.59
C TYR A 131 -5.34 -2.65 -5.21
N ALA A 132 -5.65 -2.99 -6.46
CA ALA A 132 -6.88 -2.53 -7.11
C ALA A 132 -8.14 -3.06 -6.42
N ALA A 133 -8.15 -4.34 -6.04
CA ALA A 133 -9.27 -4.95 -5.32
C ALA A 133 -9.45 -4.31 -3.93
N GLU A 134 -8.35 -4.11 -3.21
CA GLU A 134 -8.34 -3.49 -1.90
C GLU A 134 -8.80 -2.02 -1.95
N LEU A 135 -8.34 -1.26 -2.95
CA LEU A 135 -8.80 0.11 -3.16
C LEU A 135 -10.31 0.17 -3.44
N ALA A 136 -10.86 -0.80 -4.18
CA ALA A 136 -12.31 -0.89 -4.40
C ALA A 136 -13.07 -1.18 -3.09
N ARG A 137 -12.57 -2.13 -2.27
CA ARG A 137 -13.11 -2.43 -0.94
C ARG A 137 -13.12 -1.19 -0.04
N GLN A 138 -12.02 -0.46 0.01
CA GLN A 138 -11.88 0.74 0.84
C GLN A 138 -12.80 1.87 0.38
N ARG A 139 -12.98 2.05 -0.94
CA ARG A 139 -13.95 3.02 -1.47
C ARG A 139 -15.39 2.68 -1.07
N HIS A 140 -15.76 1.41 -1.15
CA HIS A 140 -17.07 0.94 -0.69
C HIS A 140 -17.26 1.21 0.81
N ALA A 141 -16.24 0.91 1.63
CA ALA A 141 -16.27 1.20 3.06
C ALA A 141 -16.40 2.71 3.36
N LEU A 142 -15.64 3.56 2.64
CA LEU A 142 -15.74 5.01 2.74
C LEU A 142 -17.15 5.48 2.41
N TRP A 143 -17.73 4.99 1.30
CA TRP A 143 -19.10 5.33 0.91
C TRP A 143 -20.08 5.00 2.03
N ARG A 144 -20.07 3.76 2.52
CA ARG A 144 -20.99 3.28 3.57
C ARG A 144 -20.91 4.12 4.84
N LEU A 145 -19.71 4.32 5.37
CA LEU A 145 -19.50 5.06 6.63
C LEU A 145 -19.91 6.53 6.52
N THR A 146 -19.69 7.14 5.36
CA THR A 146 -19.93 8.58 5.17
C THR A 146 -21.34 8.91 4.73
N HIS A 147 -22.13 7.90 4.32
CA HIS A 147 -23.56 8.01 4.08
C HIS A 147 -24.41 7.77 5.33
N GLU A 148 -23.78 7.48 6.47
CA GLU A 148 -24.49 7.47 7.74
C GLU A 148 -25.10 8.87 8.02
N PRO A 149 -26.36 8.96 8.49
CA PRO A 149 -27.05 10.23 8.67
C PRO A 149 -26.29 11.22 9.56
N ARG A 150 -25.57 10.73 10.57
CA ARG A 150 -24.76 11.56 11.46
C ARG A 150 -23.58 12.19 10.73
N PHE A 151 -22.84 11.41 9.94
CA PHE A 151 -21.70 11.91 9.18
C PHE A 151 -22.16 12.87 8.08
N ALA A 152 -23.20 12.50 7.33
CA ALA A 152 -23.76 13.33 6.26
C ALA A 152 -24.16 14.72 6.78
N ARG A 153 -24.85 14.79 7.93
CA ARG A 153 -25.20 16.07 8.57
C ARG A 153 -23.96 16.87 8.99
N ALA A 154 -22.96 16.23 9.61
CA ALA A 154 -21.72 16.89 9.99
C ALA A 154 -20.97 17.46 8.78
N LEU A 155 -20.95 16.72 7.67
CA LEU A 155 -20.35 17.16 6.41
C LEU A 155 -21.10 18.32 5.76
N VAL A 156 -22.44 18.34 5.81
CA VAL A 156 -23.25 19.47 5.33
C VAL A 156 -22.91 20.75 6.11
N LEU A 157 -22.76 20.67 7.44
CA LEU A 157 -22.40 21.81 8.28
C LEU A 157 -20.98 22.31 8.02
N ALA A 158 -20.04 21.40 7.76
CA ALA A 158 -18.63 21.76 7.54
C ALA A 158 -18.35 22.24 6.12
N HIS A 159 -18.95 21.60 5.11
CA HIS A 159 -18.69 21.88 3.70
C HIS A 159 -19.86 21.45 2.80
N ARG A 160 -20.90 22.29 2.74
CA ARG A 160 -22.16 22.03 2.00
C ARG A 160 -21.97 21.61 0.53
N GLU A 161 -20.97 22.17 -0.16
CA GLU A 161 -20.69 21.80 -1.55
C GLU A 161 -20.14 20.37 -1.69
N VAL A 162 -19.17 19.96 -0.87
CA VAL A 162 -18.65 18.58 -0.86
C VAL A 162 -19.76 17.60 -0.50
N ALA A 163 -20.60 17.92 0.50
CA ALA A 163 -21.74 17.10 0.86
C ALA A 163 -22.72 16.89 -0.31
N ARG A 164 -23.06 17.95 -1.05
CA ARG A 164 -23.92 17.85 -2.24
C ARG A 164 -23.32 16.96 -3.34
N HIS A 165 -22.05 17.15 -3.64
CA HIS A 165 -21.36 16.35 -4.66
C HIS A 165 -21.23 14.88 -4.24
N TRP A 166 -20.98 14.62 -2.96
CA TRP A 166 -20.83 13.28 -2.44
C TRP A 166 -22.14 12.51 -2.42
N ALA A 167 -23.22 13.13 -1.91
CA ALA A 167 -24.54 12.50 -1.85
C ALA A 167 -25.17 12.26 -3.24
N GLY A 168 -24.84 13.08 -4.23
CA GLY A 168 -25.32 12.92 -5.60
C GLY A 168 -24.55 11.90 -6.44
N ALA A 169 -23.43 11.36 -5.93
CA ALA A 169 -22.59 10.43 -6.67
C ALA A 169 -23.03 8.97 -6.42
N PRO A 170 -23.26 8.17 -7.47
CA PRO A 170 -23.54 6.75 -7.28
C PRO A 170 -22.29 6.04 -6.76
N GLU A 171 -22.51 5.04 -5.90
CA GLU A 171 -21.45 4.24 -5.30
C GLU A 171 -20.59 3.52 -6.36
N SER A 172 -21.23 3.01 -7.41
CA SER A 172 -20.60 2.23 -8.47
C SER A 172 -20.03 3.04 -9.64
N ALA A 173 -20.10 4.39 -9.60
CA ALA A 173 -19.54 5.19 -10.69
C ALA A 173 -18.04 4.93 -10.89
N PRO A 174 -17.51 5.10 -12.12
CA PRO A 174 -16.07 5.21 -12.31
C PRO A 174 -15.51 6.42 -11.55
N ALA A 175 -14.34 6.25 -10.90
CA ALA A 175 -13.66 7.34 -10.21
C ALA A 175 -12.86 8.20 -11.20
N ASP A 176 -13.52 9.17 -11.82
CA ASP A 176 -12.87 10.24 -12.57
C ASP A 176 -12.04 11.17 -11.66
N LYS A 177 -11.31 12.13 -12.24
CA LYS A 177 -10.45 13.05 -11.50
C LYS A 177 -11.23 13.87 -10.45
N ARG A 178 -12.46 14.27 -10.74
CA ARG A 178 -13.29 15.07 -9.84
C ARG A 178 -13.76 14.22 -8.66
N ARG A 179 -14.24 13.02 -8.93
CA ARG A 179 -14.68 12.05 -7.91
C ARG A 179 -13.55 11.68 -6.97
N ARG A 180 -12.35 11.40 -7.49
CA ARG A 180 -11.16 11.13 -6.65
C ARG A 180 -10.85 12.29 -5.70
N ARG A 181 -11.00 13.54 -6.16
CA ARG A 181 -10.80 14.72 -5.31
C ARG A 181 -11.88 14.81 -4.21
N THR A 182 -13.13 14.50 -4.54
CA THR A 182 -14.21 14.44 -3.55
C THR A 182 -13.98 13.32 -2.54
N GLU A 183 -13.64 12.10 -2.99
CA GLU A 183 -13.28 10.95 -2.15
C GLU A 183 -12.16 11.31 -1.17
N ASP A 184 -11.06 11.90 -1.66
CA ASP A 184 -9.94 12.34 -0.82
C ASP A 184 -10.35 13.39 0.22
N THR A 185 -11.21 14.34 -0.18
CA THR A 185 -11.73 15.36 0.74
C THR A 185 -12.61 14.75 1.83
N VAL A 186 -13.49 13.82 1.46
CA VAL A 186 -14.38 13.12 2.39
C VAL A 186 -13.59 12.21 3.33
N LEU A 187 -12.59 11.48 2.83
CA LEU A 187 -11.67 10.70 3.64
C LEU A 187 -10.93 11.57 4.66
N ARG A 188 -10.48 12.77 4.28
CA ARG A 188 -9.88 13.73 5.22
C ARG A 188 -10.85 14.17 6.32
N TYR A 189 -12.15 14.31 6.01
CA TYR A 189 -13.17 14.56 7.04
C TYR A 189 -13.37 13.36 7.96
N LEU A 190 -13.38 12.13 7.43
CA LEU A 190 -13.45 10.92 8.25
C LEU A 190 -12.25 10.76 9.18
N LEU A 191 -11.03 10.97 8.67
CA LEU A 191 -9.81 10.96 9.47
C LEU A 191 -9.84 12.04 10.57
N ARG A 192 -10.37 13.23 10.26
CA ARG A 192 -10.59 14.27 11.28
C ARG A 192 -11.60 13.84 12.33
N ALA A 193 -12.70 13.24 11.89
CA ALA A 193 -13.81 12.82 12.74
C ALA A 193 -13.42 11.72 13.74
N ALA A 194 -12.48 10.85 13.35
CA ALA A 194 -11.95 9.77 14.19
C ALA A 194 -10.68 10.16 14.96
N GLY A 195 -9.84 11.05 14.41
CA GLY A 195 -8.50 11.32 14.95
C GLY A 195 -8.31 12.67 15.64
N ARG A 196 -9.27 13.60 15.58
CA ARG A 196 -9.12 14.95 16.17
C ARG A 196 -10.20 15.26 17.21
N PRO A 197 -9.85 15.35 18.51
CA PRO A 197 -10.78 15.78 19.57
C PRO A 197 -10.98 17.31 19.61
N THR A 198 -10.48 18.06 18.62
CA THR A 198 -10.61 19.53 18.60
C THR A 198 -12.06 19.94 18.29
N PRO A 199 -12.70 20.78 19.14
CA PRO A 199 -14.07 21.23 18.90
C PRO A 199 -14.15 22.03 17.61
N ALA A 200 -14.85 21.49 16.61
CA ALA A 200 -15.12 22.18 15.36
C ALA A 200 -16.44 21.63 14.80
N GLY A 201 -17.56 22.25 15.17
CA GLY A 201 -18.88 21.77 14.78
C GLY A 201 -19.16 20.35 15.31
N ALA A 202 -19.77 19.50 14.48
CA ALA A 202 -20.23 18.16 14.85
C ALA A 202 -19.13 17.07 14.86
N TRP A 203 -17.85 17.45 14.75
CA TRP A 203 -16.71 16.52 14.62
C TRP A 203 -16.04 16.13 15.94
N ALA A 204 -16.39 16.79 17.04
CA ALA A 204 -15.91 16.46 18.39
C ALA A 204 -16.98 16.86 19.43
N GLY A 205 -16.98 16.16 20.56
CA GLY A 205 -17.94 16.37 21.65
C GLY A 205 -17.25 16.73 22.97
N TRP A 206 -18.05 17.19 23.92
CA TRP A 206 -17.63 17.45 25.29
C TRP A 206 -18.45 16.61 26.24
N HIS A 207 -17.77 15.95 27.18
CA HIS A 207 -18.42 15.26 28.29
C HIS A 207 -17.91 15.85 29.61
N ARG A 208 -18.85 16.14 30.53
CA ARG A 208 -18.52 16.47 31.92
C ARG A 208 -18.40 15.15 32.69
N CYS A 209 -17.28 14.99 33.38
CA CYS A 209 -17.09 13.92 34.35
C CYS A 209 -17.27 14.54 35.74
N GLY A 210 -18.35 14.18 36.43
CA GLY A 210 -18.74 14.74 37.73
C GLY A 210 -20.15 14.37 38.12
#